data_AF-A0A3C0CGG7-F1
#
_entry.id   AF-A0A3C0CGG7-F1
#
_cell.length_a   1.000
_cell.length_b   1.000
_cell.length_c   1.000
_cell.angle_alpha   90.00
_cell.angle_beta   90.00
_cell.angle_gamma   90.00
#
_symmetry.space_group_name_H-M   'P 1'
#
loop_
_entity.id
_entity.type
_entity.pdbx_description
1 polymer ?
#
loop_
_entity_poly.entity_id
_entity_poly.type
_entity_poly.pdbx_seq_one_letter_code
_entity_poly.pdbx_strand_id
1 'polypeptide(L)' 'TAQVTAAFKELKMKSPSGEISIDGSNNHTRLYCRIAKVDERGEAQVIYESPKPIDPKP' A
#
# COMPACT_ATOMS: atom_id res chain seq x y z
N THR A 1 -4.72 4.80 -24.46
CA THR A 1 -5.17 4.51 -23.08
C THR A 1 -5.08 3.04 -22.74
N ALA A 2 -5.54 2.12 -23.59
CA ALA A 2 -5.47 0.67 -23.34
C ALA A 2 -4.08 0.14 -22.98
N GLN A 3 -3.02 0.61 -23.67
CA GLN A 3 -1.63 0.25 -23.36
C GLN A 3 -1.20 0.67 -21.95
N VAL A 4 -1.61 1.85 -21.50
CA VAL A 4 -1.28 2.37 -20.16
C VAL A 4 -2.03 1.56 -19.10
N THR A 5 -3.31 1.27 -19.31
CA THR A 5 -4.08 0.41 -18.40
C THR A 5 -3.48 -0.99 -18.30
N ALA A 6 -3.03 -1.56 -19.41
CA ALA A 6 -2.34 -2.85 -19.41
C ALA A 6 -1.04 -2.81 -18.62
N ALA A 7 -0.25 -1.73 -18.76
CA ALA A 7 1.00 -1.54 -18.04
C ALA A 7 0.82 -1.40 -16.51
N PHE A 8 -0.36 -0.98 -16.06
CA PHE A 8 -0.65 -0.82 -14.63
C PHE A 8 -1.09 -2.12 -13.94
N LYS A 9 -1.51 -3.14 -14.69
CA LYS A 9 -1.88 -4.44 -14.12
C LYS A 9 -0.66 -5.11 -13.50
N GLU A 10 -0.74 -5.46 -12.21
CA GLU A 10 0.36 -6.07 -11.45
C GLU A 10 1.63 -5.22 -11.39
N LEU A 11 1.53 -3.91 -11.68
CA LEU A 11 2.65 -2.99 -11.59
C LEU A 11 3.15 -2.95 -10.14
N LYS A 12 4.45 -3.21 -9.97
CA LYS A 12 5.16 -3.07 -8.69
C LYS A 12 5.95 -1.77 -8.65
N MET A 13 5.97 -1.12 -7.50
CA MET A 13 6.73 0.11 -7.31
C MET A 13 7.27 0.23 -5.89
N LYS A 14 8.47 0.81 -5.78
CA LYS A 14 9.03 1.21 -4.48
C LYS A 14 8.43 2.57 -4.10
N SER A 15 7.69 2.60 -3.00
CA SER A 15 7.16 3.83 -2.43
C SER A 15 7.86 4.12 -1.09
N PRO A 16 7.69 5.33 -0.51
CA PRO A 16 8.16 5.61 0.84
C PRO A 16 7.56 4.67 1.91
N SER A 17 6.39 4.07 1.65
CA SER A 17 5.77 3.13 2.59
C SER A 17 6.24 1.68 2.42
N GLY A 18 6.99 1.36 1.36
CA GLY A 18 7.47 0.03 1.04
C GLY A 18 7.22 -0.34 -0.42
N GLU A 19 7.49 -1.59 -0.80
CA GLU A 19 7.08 -2.10 -2.13
C GLU A 19 5.56 -2.33 -2.15
N ILE A 20 4.86 -1.66 -3.07
CA ILE A 20 3.42 -1.81 -3.28
C ILE A 20 3.14 -2.34 -4.69
N SER A 21 1.93 -2.83 -4.91
CA SER A 21 1.50 -3.25 -6.26
C SER A 21 0.03 -2.96 -6.53
N ILE A 22 -0.33 -2.90 -7.81
CA ILE A 22 -1.72 -2.82 -8.27
C ILE A 22 -2.23 -4.23 -8.56
N ASP A 23 -3.35 -4.61 -7.97
CA ASP A 23 -4.05 -5.84 -8.29
C ASP A 23 -4.75 -5.69 -9.65
N GLY A 24 -4.31 -6.47 -10.64
CA GLY A 24 -4.81 -6.40 -12.01
C GLY A 24 -6.21 -6.98 -12.21
N SER A 25 -6.78 -7.64 -11.19
CA SER A 25 -8.13 -8.21 -11.22
C SER A 25 -9.21 -7.22 -10.79
N ASN A 26 -8.88 -6.30 -9.89
CA ASN A 26 -9.85 -5.38 -9.27
C ASN A 26 -9.37 -3.91 -9.21
N ASN A 27 -8.19 -3.60 -9.74
CA ASN A 27 -7.56 -2.27 -9.78
C ASN A 27 -7.28 -1.63 -8.40
N HIS A 28 -7.45 -2.36 -7.30
CA HIS A 28 -7.05 -1.90 -5.97
C HIS A 28 -5.54 -2.13 -5.76
N THR A 29 -4.99 -1.64 -4.66
CA THR A 29 -3.55 -1.76 -4.35
C THR A 29 -3.30 -2.68 -3.16
N ARG A 30 -2.18 -3.41 -3.24
CA ARG A 30 -1.63 -4.16 -2.10
C ARG A 30 -0.75 -3.20 -1.30
N LEU A 31 -1.16 -2.89 -0.07
CA LEU A 31 -0.55 -1.84 0.75
C LEU A 31 -0.12 -2.36 2.12
N TYR A 32 0.93 -1.78 2.69
CA TYR A 32 1.24 -1.94 4.10
C TYR A 32 0.22 -1.17 4.95
N CYS A 33 -0.15 -1.73 6.09
CA CYS A 33 -0.98 -1.08 7.09
C CYS A 33 -0.15 -0.80 8.35
N ARG A 34 -0.24 0.43 8.86
CA ARG A 34 0.41 0.87 10.10
C ARG A 34 -0.63 1.41 11.06
N ILE A 35 -0.51 1.03 12.32
CA ILE A 35 -1.28 1.63 13.42
C ILE A 35 -0.29 2.46 14.23
N ALA A 36 -0.61 3.74 14.43
CA ALA A 36 0.21 4.66 15.18
C ALA A 36 -0.56 5.23 16.38
N LYS A 37 0.17 5.54 17.44
CA LYS A 37 -0.31 6.29 18.60
C LYS A 37 0.29 7.69 18.55
N VAL A 38 -0.55 8.71 18.75
CA VAL A 38 -0.09 10.11 18.82
C VAL A 38 0.55 10.37 20.18
N ASP A 39 1.72 11.00 20.19
CA ASP A 39 2.42 11.39 21.42
C ASP A 39 2.07 12.82 21.89
N GLU A 40 2.69 13.25 22.99
CA GLU A 40 2.44 14.57 23.60
C GLU A 40 2.84 15.76 22.71
N ARG A 41 3.66 15.53 21.67
CA ARG A 41 4.08 16.54 20.69
C ARG A 41 3.18 16.54 19.45
N GLY A 42 2.21 15.63 19.37
CA GLY A 42 1.35 15.47 18.20
C GLY A 42 1.95 14.60 17.10
N GLU A 43 3.07 13.93 17.35
CA GLU A 43 3.74 13.06 16.37
C GLU A 43 3.16 11.64 16.38
N ALA A 44 3.08 11.01 15.21
CA ALA A 44 2.54 9.67 15.06
C ALA A 44 3.64 8.60 15.26
N GLN A 45 3.60 7.91 16.40
CA GLN A 45 4.51 6.81 16.72
C GLN A 45 3.89 5.48 16.30
N VAL A 46 4.49 4.79 15.31
CA VAL A 46 3.99 3.50 14.82
C VAL A 46 4.13 2.43 15.92
N ILE A 47 3.02 1.80 16.31
CA ILE A 47 2.96 0.73 17.32
C ILE A 47 2.72 -0.65 16.70
N TYR A 48 2.30 -0.70 15.45
CA TYR A 48 2.16 -1.92 14.67
C TYR A 48 2.32 -1.63 13.19
N GLU A 49 2.93 -2.56 12.49
CA GLU A 49 3.01 -2.58 11.02
C GLU A 49 2.75 -4.00 10.54
N SER A 50 1.94 -4.13 9.48
CA SER A 50 1.73 -5.41 8.82
C SER A 50 3.06 -5.95 8.27
N PRO A 51 3.40 -7.24 8.47
CA PRO A 51 4.70 -7.79 8.06
C PRO A 51 4.88 -7.86 6.53
N LYS A 52 3.78 -7.73 5.77
CA LYS A 52 3.75 -7.73 4.30
C LYS A 52 2.57 -6.88 3.80
N PRO A 53 2.55 -6.47 2.53
CA PRO A 53 1.40 -5.81 1.94
C PRO A 53 0.15 -6.68 2.07
N ILE A 54 -0.96 -6.05 2.40
CA ILE A 54 -2.26 -6.69 2.55
C ILE A 54 -2.95 -6.68 1.19
N ASP A 55 -3.42 -7.84 0.75
CA ASP A 55 -4.23 -7.96 -0.46
C ASP A 55 -5.58 -7.25 -0.29
N PRO A 56 -6.04 -6.48 -1.30
CA PRO A 56 -7.35 -5.87 -1.26
C PRO A 56 -8.45 -6.94 -1.30
N LYS A 57 -9.51 -6.74 -0.52
CA LYS A 57 -10.74 -7.53 -0.56
C LYS A 57 -11.91 -6.58 -0.78
N PRO A 58 -12.34 -6.38 -2.06
CA PRO A 58 -13.50 -5.57 -2.41
C PRO A 58 -14.80 -6.10 -1.79
#